data_AF-A0A1Z9J3Q1-F1
#
_entry.id   AF-A0A1Z9J3Q1-F1
#
_cell.length_a   1.000
_cell.length_b   1.000
_cell.length_c   1.000
_cell.angle_alpha   90.00
_cell.angle_beta   90.00
_cell.angle_gamma   90.00
#
_symmetry.space_group_name_H-M   'P 1'
#
loop_
_entity.id
_entity.type
_entity.pdbx_description
1 polymer ?
#
loop_
_entity_poly.entity_id
_entity_poly.type
_entity_poly.pdbx_seq_one_letter_code
_entity_poly.pdbx_strand_id
1 'polypeptide(L)' 'MELLAGLPVDPAVLAAFIIAGGAIVLSPGPDKLLIIRYTMSSGAAVGISTVAGVQAGLLVH' A
#
# COMPACT_ATOMS: atom_id res chain seq x y z
N MET A 1 9.08 22.35 -9.91
CA MET A 1 8.31 22.39 -11.17
C MET A 1 9.10 21.80 -12.34
N GLU A 2 10.42 22.04 -12.45
CA GLU A 2 11.24 21.46 -13.54
C GLU A 2 11.33 19.93 -13.55
N LEU A 3 11.32 19.26 -12.39
CA LEU A 3 11.39 17.79 -12.32
C LEU A 3 10.17 17.09 -12.99
N LEU A 4 9.01 17.76 -13.03
CA LEU A 4 7.79 17.22 -13.61
C LEU A 4 7.68 17.50 -15.12
N ALA A 5 8.39 18.51 -15.63
CA ALA A 5 8.32 18.93 -17.03
C ALA A 5 8.95 17.92 -18.01
N GLY A 6 9.81 17.02 -17.53
CA GLY A 6 10.44 15.97 -18.34
C GLY A 6 9.70 14.63 -18.36
N LEU A 7 8.60 14.48 -17.61
CA LEU A 7 7.82 13.25 -17.59
C LEU A 7 6.77 13.26 -18.70
N PRO A 8 6.55 12.14 -19.42
CA PRO A 8 5.50 12.01 -20.42
C PRO A 8 4.12 11.81 -19.77
N VAL A 9 3.79 12.62 -18.75
CA VAL A 9 2.52 12.59 -18.02
C VAL A 9 2.11 14.00 -17.63
N ASP A 10 0.82 14.31 -17.74
CA ASP A 10 0.28 15.58 -17.26
C ASP A 10 0.46 15.69 -15.73
N PRO A 11 1.14 16.74 -15.22
CA PRO A 11 1.34 16.94 -13.79
C PRO A 11 0.04 16.95 -12.96
N ALA A 12 -1.07 17.45 -13.52
CA ALA A 12 -2.37 17.48 -12.84
C ALA A 12 -2.94 16.06 -12.69
N VAL A 13 -2.82 15.24 -13.73
CA VAL A 13 -3.23 13.83 -13.70
C VAL A 13 -2.37 13.03 -12.71
N LEU A 14 -1.06 13.28 -12.70
CA LEU A 14 -0.16 12.65 -11.73
C LEU A 14 -0.52 13.02 -10.30
N ALA A 15 -0.79 14.30 -10.03
CA ALA A 15 -1.22 14.76 -8.70
C ALA A 15 -2.53 14.09 -8.27
N ALA A 16 -3.52 14.02 -9.17
CA ALA A 16 -4.79 13.35 -8.91
C ALA A 16 -4.60 11.84 -8.63
N PHE A 17 -3.74 11.16 -9.40
CA PHE A 17 -3.39 9.76 -9.18
C PHE A 17 -2.73 9.54 -7.82
N ILE A 18 -1.77 10.38 -7.43
CA ILE A 18 -1.10 10.28 -6.13
C ILE A 18 -2.11 10.42 -4.99
N ILE A 19 -3.03 11.39 -5.08
CA ILE A 19 -4.07 11.60 -4.07
C ILE A 19 -5.00 10.38 -4.00
N ALA A 20 -5.53 9.94 -5.15
CA ALA A 20 -6.48 8.82 -5.20
C ALA A 20 -5.82 7.49 -4.77
N GLY A 21 -4.64 7.19 -5.31
CA GLY A 21 -3.86 6.01 -4.94
C GLY A 21 -3.46 6.03 -3.46
N GLY A 22 -3.05 7.21 -2.96
CA GLY A 22 -2.77 7.41 -1.54
C GLY A 22 -3.97 7.11 -0.65
N ALA A 23 -5.17 7.59 -1.02
CA ALA A 23 -6.40 7.30 -0.29
C ALA A 23 -6.71 5.78 -0.25
N ILE A 24 -6.52 5.07 -1.37
CA ILE A 24 -6.71 3.62 -1.45
C ILE A 24 -5.68 2.86 -0.60
N VAL A 25 -4.41 3.27 -0.64
CA VAL A 25 -3.34 2.66 0.15
C VAL A 25 -3.58 2.88 1.63
N LEU A 26 -4.00 4.07 2.03
CA LEU A 26 -4.23 4.43 3.43
C LEU A 26 -5.50 3.82 4.00
N SER A 27 -6.53 3.57 3.17
CA SER A 27 -7.75 2.87 3.58
C SER A 27 -7.46 1.39 3.80
N PRO A 28 -7.43 0.89 5.06
CA PRO A 28 -7.06 -0.50 5.32
C PRO A 28 -8.20 -1.44 4.91
N GLY A 29 -7.90 -2.36 4.00
CA GLY A 29 -8.77 -3.50 3.69
C GLY A 29 -8.63 -4.62 4.73
N PRO A 30 -9.38 -5.73 4.58
CA PRO A 30 -9.34 -6.85 5.53
C PRO A 30 -7.93 -7.41 5.76
N ASP A 31 -7.12 -7.54 4.70
CA ASP A 31 -5.77 -8.10 4.80
C ASP A 31 -4.81 -7.19 5.59
N LYS A 32 -4.86 -5.87 5.34
CA LYS A 32 -4.07 -4.88 6.07
C LYS A 32 -4.48 -4.84 7.55
N LEU A 33 -5.77 -4.94 7.84
CA LEU A 33 -6.27 -5.03 9.23
C LEU A 33 -5.74 -6.28 9.94
N LEU A 34 -5.67 -7.41 9.24
CA LEU A 34 -5.10 -8.65 9.76
C LEU A 34 -3.61 -8.49 10.10
N ILE A 35 -2.83 -7.90 9.18
CA ILE A 35 -1.41 -7.56 9.41
C ILE A 35 -1.25 -6.64 10.62
N ILE A 36 -2.01 -5.54 10.68
CA ILE A 36 -1.95 -4.57 11.78
C ILE A 36 -2.29 -5.25 13.11
N ARG A 37 -3.36 -6.04 13.14
CA ARG A 37 -3.79 -6.79 14.34
C ARG A 37 -2.65 -7.63 14.89
N TYR A 38 -2.05 -8.49 14.08
CA TYR A 38 -0.98 -9.39 14.55
C TYR A 38 0.33 -8.67 14.84
N THR A 39 0.63 -7.59 14.12
CA THR A 39 1.77 -6.73 14.43
C THR A 39 1.62 -6.10 15.82
N MET A 40 0.43 -5.57 16.13
CA MET A 40 0.14 -4.93 17.42
C MET A 40 -0.02 -5.93 18.57
N SER A 41 -0.68 -7.07 18.35
CA SER A 41 -0.97 -8.05 19.41
C SER A 41 0.18 -9.00 19.70
N SER A 42 1.04 -9.24 18.72
CA SER A 42 2.00 -10.36 18.75
C SER A 42 3.42 -9.94 18.33
N GLY A 43 3.62 -8.65 18.05
CA GLY A 43 4.92 -8.06 17.74
C GLY A 43 5.28 -8.09 16.26
N ALA A 44 6.35 -7.34 15.92
CA ALA A 44 6.76 -7.11 14.55
C ALA A 44 7.12 -8.39 13.77
N ALA A 45 7.74 -9.38 14.43
CA ALA A 45 8.09 -10.65 13.77
C ALA A 45 6.85 -11.39 13.26
N VAL A 46 5.79 -11.46 14.07
CA VAL A 46 4.51 -12.07 13.68
C VAL A 46 3.79 -11.21 12.64
N GLY A 47 3.91 -9.89 12.75
CA GLY A 47 3.46 -8.96 11.70
C GLY A 47 4.08 -9.25 10.33
N ILE A 48 5.42 -9.42 10.28
CA ILE A 48 6.15 -9.71 9.04
C ILE A 48 5.75 -11.08 8.47
N SER A 49 5.62 -12.12 9.31
CA SER A 49 5.14 -13.43 8.83
C SER A 49 3.70 -13.33 8.28
N THR A 50 2.88 -12.47 8.86
CA THR A 50 1.53 -12.21 8.38
C THR A 50 1.53 -11.53 7.01
N VAL A 51 2.42 -10.54 6.80
CA VAL A 51 2.64 -9.92 5.48
C VAL A 51 3.02 -10.99 4.47
N ALA A 52 4.01 -11.84 4.78
CA ALA A 52 4.46 -12.88 3.87
C ALA A 52 3.32 -13.84 3.47
N GLY A 53 2.48 -14.25 4.43
CA GLY A 53 1.31 -15.10 4.16
C GLY A 53 0.26 -14.43 3.28
N VAL A 54 -0.08 -13.16 3.55
CA VAL A 54 -1.01 -12.37 2.72
C VAL A 54 -0.47 -12.23 1.30
N GLN A 55 0.80 -11.83 1.14
CA GLN A 55 1.41 -11.67 -0.19
C GLN A 55 1.44 -12.99 -0.95
N ALA A 56 1.75 -14.11 -0.28
CA ALA A 56 1.72 -15.43 -0.90
C ALA A 56 0.30 -15.82 -1.37
N GLY A 57 -0.74 -15.51 -0.58
CA GLY A 57 -2.13 -15.74 -0.98
C GLY A 57 -2.54 -14.89 -2.19
N LEU A 58 -2.14 -13.62 -2.23
CA LEU A 58 -2.41 -12.71 -3.36
C LEU A 58 -1.70 -13.10 -4.65
N LEU A 59 -0.58 -13.84 -4.58
CA LEU A 59 0.08 -14.36 -5.79
C LEU A 59 -0.73 -15.46 -6.49
N VAL A 60 -1.64 -16.13 -5.77
CA VAL A 60 -2.38 -17.30 -6.26
C VAL A 60 -3.83 -16.96 -6.63
N HIS A 61 -4.37 -15.84 -6.11
CA HIS A 61 -5.74 -15.40 -6.32
C HIS A 61 -5.85 -14.44 -7.51
#